data_AF-A0A381WN63-F1
#
_entry.id   AF-A0A381WN63-F1
#
_cell.length_a   1.000
_cell.length_b   1.000
_cell.length_c   1.000
_cell.angle_alpha   90.00
_cell.angle_beta   90.00
_cell.angle_gamma   90.00
#
_symmetry.space_group_name_H-M   'P 1'
#
loop_
_entity.id
_entity.type
_entity.pdbx_description
1 polymer ?
#
loop_
_entity_poly.entity_id
_entity_poly.type
_entity_poly.pdbx_seq_one_letter_code
_entity_poly.pdbx_strand_id
1 'polypeptide(L)' 'ADNLKLKNRGRLKAGYYADVVVFDPETIQDHATFREPNQYSTGVAHVFVNGDHVLKEGEHTGATPGRFLKGPGYKGND' A
#
# COMPACT_ATOMS: atom_id res chain seq x y z
N ALA A 1 11.08 2.51 1.35
CA ALA A 1 10.93 3.89 1.87
C ALA A 1 12.26 4.63 1.93
N ASP A 2 13.35 4.00 2.39
CA ASP A 2 14.65 4.68 2.57
C ASP A 2 15.28 5.16 1.26
N ASN A 3 15.37 4.29 0.24
CA ASN A 3 15.94 4.65 -1.07
C ASN A 3 15.19 5.81 -1.75
N LEU A 4 13.87 5.89 -1.56
CA LEU A 4 13.01 6.94 -2.09
C LEU A 4 12.80 8.12 -1.11
N LYS A 5 13.42 8.07 0.08
CA LYS A 5 13.31 9.06 1.16
C LYS A 5 11.88 9.40 1.57
N LEU A 6 11.00 8.40 1.60
CA LEU A 6 9.60 8.55 2.01
C LEU A 6 9.52 8.70 3.54
N LYS A 7 9.38 9.94 4.02
CA LYS A 7 9.33 10.23 5.45
C LYS A 7 8.14 9.53 6.12
N ASN A 8 8.40 8.91 7.27
CA ASN A 8 7.40 8.26 8.14
C ASN A 8 6.57 7.15 7.44
N ARG A 9 7.15 6.45 6.46
CA ARG A 9 6.51 5.30 5.76
C ARG A 9 7.45 4.09 5.70
N GLY A 10 6.88 2.92 5.41
CA GLY A 10 7.62 1.67 5.16
C GLY A 10 8.11 0.93 6.41
N ARG A 11 7.62 1.30 7.60
CA ARG A 11 7.88 0.60 8.87
C ARG A 11 6.63 0.66 9.74
N LEU A 12 6.34 -0.40 10.49
CA LEU A 12 5.30 -0.41 11.51
C LEU A 12 5.86 0.20 12.80
N LYS A 13 5.63 1.50 13.00
CA LYS A 13 6.11 2.25 14.17
C LYS A 13 5.11 3.35 14.53
N ALA A 14 4.97 3.64 15.82
CA ALA A 14 4.18 4.77 16.28
C ALA A 14 4.63 6.09 15.61
N GLY A 15 3.68 6.91 15.16
CA GLY A 15 3.92 8.16 14.44
C GLY A 15 4.18 8.00 12.93
N TYR A 16 4.16 6.79 12.39
CA TYR A 16 4.23 6.54 10.94
C TYR A 16 2.83 6.49 10.33
N TYR A 17 2.74 6.72 9.01
CA TYR A 17 1.47 6.53 8.28
C TYR A 17 1.02 5.06 8.40
N ALA A 18 -0.28 4.87 8.60
CA ALA A 18 -0.91 3.56 8.65
C ALA A 18 -1.12 2.99 7.24
N ASP A 19 -0.01 2.79 6.52
CA ASP A 19 0.03 1.99 5.30
C ASP A 19 0.37 0.55 5.69
N VAL A 20 -0.65 -0.30 5.76
CA VAL A 20 -0.54 -1.65 6.34
C VAL A 20 -1.18 -2.66 5.40
N VAL A 21 -0.53 -3.81 5.24
CA VAL A 21 -1.08 -4.98 4.56
C VAL A 21 -1.18 -6.13 5.55
N VAL A 22 -2.30 -6.85 5.50
CA VAL A 22 -2.50 -8.12 6.20
C VAL A 22 -2.66 -9.18 5.13
N PHE A 23 -1.79 -10.19 5.17
CA PHE A 23 -1.79 -11.29 4.23
C PHE A 23 -1.49 -12.61 4.93
N ASP A 24 -1.92 -13.70 4.32
CA ASP A 24 -1.59 -15.06 4.72
C ASP A 24 -0.24 -15.46 4.09
N PRO A 25 0.81 -15.72 4.90
CA PRO A 25 2.11 -16.10 4.38
C PRO A 25 2.13 -17.48 3.71
N GLU A 26 1.17 -18.36 3.97
CA GLU A 26 1.09 -19.69 3.34
C GLU A 26 0.40 -19.64 1.97
N THR A 27 -0.47 -18.65 1.74
CA THR A 27 -1.30 -18.59 0.52
C THR A 27 -1.04 -17.36 -0.36
N ILE A 28 -0.13 -16.46 0.02
CA ILE A 28 0.18 -15.26 -0.77
C ILE A 28 0.78 -15.63 -2.13
N GLN A 29 0.10 -15.25 -3.21
CA GLN A 29 0.49 -15.62 -4.57
C GLN A 29 -0.01 -14.60 -5.60
N ASP A 30 0.87 -14.19 -6.53
CA ASP A 30 0.47 -13.43 -7.70
C ASP A 30 -0.08 -14.34 -8.81
N HIS A 31 -1.07 -13.83 -9.53
CA HIS A 31 -1.72 -14.54 -10.65
C HIS A 31 -1.49 -13.86 -12.00
N ALA A 32 -0.81 -12.71 -12.01
CA ALA A 32 -0.55 -11.95 -13.22
C ALA A 32 0.28 -12.78 -14.21
N THR A 33 -0.19 -12.88 -15.44
CA THR A 33 0.56 -13.51 -16.54
C THR A 33 0.83 -12.48 -17.63
N PHE A 34 1.75 -12.78 -18.57
CA PHE A 34 1.97 -11.93 -19.74
C PHE A 34 0.69 -11.68 -20.56
N ARG A 35 -0.22 -12.66 -20.61
CA ARG A 35 -1.47 -12.55 -21.37
C ARG A 35 -2.57 -11.86 -20.57
N GLU A 36 -2.58 -12.09 -19.26
CA GLU A 36 -3.61 -11.60 -18.33
C GLU A 36 -2.93 -10.92 -17.13
N PRO A 37 -2.44 -9.68 -17.30
CA PRO A 37 -1.63 -9.01 -16.29
C PRO A 37 -2.46 -8.44 -15.12
N ASN A 38 -3.75 -8.15 -15.34
CA ASN A 38 -4.62 -7.48 -14.37
C ASN A 38 -5.44 -8.48 -13.55
N GLN A 39 -4.76 -9.38 -12.85
CA GLN A 39 -5.39 -10.36 -11.97
C GLN A 39 -5.10 -10.04 -10.52
N TYR A 40 -6.09 -10.21 -9.65
CA TYR A 40 -5.89 -10.06 -8.21
C TYR A 40 -4.99 -11.17 -7.68
N SER A 41 -4.12 -10.83 -6.72
CA SER A 41 -3.36 -11.82 -5.96
C SER A 41 -4.27 -12.53 -4.95
N THR A 42 -3.93 -13.75 -4.58
CA THR A 42 -4.54 -14.44 -3.43
C THR A 42 -3.72 -14.20 -2.16
N GLY A 43 -4.34 -14.45 -1.00
CA GLY A 43 -3.69 -14.31 0.31
C GLY A 43 -3.60 -12.89 0.86
N VAL A 44 -3.91 -11.83 0.11
CA VAL A 44 -4.02 -10.46 0.65
C VAL A 44 -5.42 -10.22 1.19
N ALA A 45 -5.59 -10.21 2.51
CA ALA A 45 -6.90 -10.07 3.15
C ALA A 45 -7.31 -8.62 3.37
N HIS A 46 -6.39 -7.78 3.86
CA HIS A 46 -6.68 -6.39 4.20
C HIS A 46 -5.56 -5.44 3.76
N VAL A 47 -5.95 -4.27 3.27
CA VAL A 47 -5.02 -3.19 2.95
C VAL A 47 -5.55 -1.88 3.51
N PHE A 48 -4.68 -1.15 4.19
CA PHE A 48 -4.92 0.19 4.70
C PHE A 48 -3.94 1.16 4.05
N VAL A 49 -4.43 2.32 3.65
CA VAL A 49 -3.60 3.41 3.12
C VAL A 49 -3.93 4.66 3.90
N ASN A 50 -2.92 5.28 4.53
CA ASN A 50 -3.12 6.41 5.44
C ASN A 50 -4.14 6.15 6.57
N GLY A 51 -4.37 4.88 6.94
CA GLY A 51 -5.34 4.47 7.97
C GLY A 51 -6.72 4.07 7.45
N ASP A 52 -7.04 4.39 6.19
CA ASP A 52 -8.34 4.04 5.61
C ASP A 52 -8.27 2.65 4.95
N HIS A 53 -9.29 1.83 5.20
CA HIS A 53 -9.38 0.44 4.74
C HIS A 53 -9.77 0.41 3.26
N VAL A 54 -8.80 0.14 2.37
CA VAL A 54 -8.99 0.17 0.91
C VAL A 54 -9.30 -1.19 0.31
N LEU A 55 -8.84 -2.27 0.95
CA LEU A 55 -9.18 -3.65 0.60
C LEU A 55 -9.64 -4.36 1.86
N LYS A 56 -10.83 -4.92 1.88
CA LYS A 56 -11.40 -5.65 3.01
C LYS A 56 -11.84 -7.04 2.56
N GLU A 57 -11.30 -8.06 3.20
CA GLU A 57 -11.63 -9.47 2.91
C GLU A 57 -11.40 -9.83 1.43
N GLY A 58 -10.32 -9.28 0.85
CA GLY A 58 -9.99 -9.48 -0.57
C GLY A 58 -10.72 -8.57 -1.56
N GLU A 59 -11.70 -7.77 -1.10
CA GLU A 59 -12.52 -6.91 -1.96
C GLU A 59 -12.17 -5.41 -1.79
N HIS A 60 -12.10 -4.67 -2.89
CA HIS A 60 -11.79 -3.23 -2.84
C HIS A 60 -12.99 -2.44 -2.29
N THR A 61 -12.77 -1.57 -1.33
CA THR A 61 -13.85 -0.82 -0.64
C THR A 61 -14.33 0.41 -1.40
N GLY A 62 -13.59 0.83 -2.42
CA GLY A 62 -13.81 2.06 -3.19
C GLY A 62 -13.11 3.29 -2.59
N ALA A 63 -12.55 3.18 -1.39
CA ALA A 63 -11.77 4.25 -0.79
C ALA A 63 -10.48 4.53 -1.58
N THR A 64 -10.18 5.80 -1.85
CA THR A 64 -8.98 6.25 -2.56
C THR A 64 -8.16 7.28 -1.75
N PRO A 65 -7.75 6.94 -0.51
CA PRO A 65 -7.13 7.86 0.45
C PRO A 65 -5.67 8.21 0.12
N GLY A 66 -5.19 7.83 -1.07
CA GLY A 66 -3.83 8.05 -1.51
C GLY A 66 -3.47 9.54 -1.53
N ARG A 67 -2.20 9.84 -1.26
CA ARG A 67 -1.69 11.21 -1.26
C ARG A 67 -0.46 11.30 -2.16
N PHE A 68 -0.34 12.41 -2.86
CA PHE A 68 0.87 12.70 -3.62
C PHE A 68 2.07 12.82 -2.68
N LEU A 69 3.14 12.06 -2.96
CA LEU A 69 4.35 12.07 -2.16
C LEU A 69 5.36 13.05 -2.75
N LYS A 70 5.75 14.04 -1.95
CA LYS A 70 6.75 15.04 -2.30
C LYS A 70 8.14 14.44 -2.10
N GLY A 71 8.86 14.26 -3.21
CA GLY A 71 10.24 13.76 -3.20
C GLY A 71 11.24 14.78 -2.64
N PRO A 72 12.51 14.39 -2.43
CA PRO A 72 13.53 15.26 -1.82
C PRO A 72 13.87 16.51 -2.64
N GLY A 73 13.59 16.51 -3.94
CA GLY A 73 13.76 17.69 -4.81
C GLY A 73 12.59 18.67 -4.78
N TYR A 74 11.49 18.34 -4.09
CA TYR A 74 10.35 19.23 -3.96
C TYR A 74 10.72 20.43 -3.08
N LYS A 75 10.84 21.61 -3.68
CA LYS A 75 10.95 22.89 -2.99
C LYS A 75 9.55 23.49 -2.89
N GLY A 76 8.83 23.14 -1.83
CA GLY A 76 7.64 23.92 -1.48
C GLY A 76 8.10 25.25 -0.92
N ASN A 77 7.51 26.36 -1.37
CA ASN A 77 7.39 27.51 -0.50
C ASN A 77 6.35 27.09 0.55
N ASP A 78 6.81 26.77 1.75
CA ASP A 78 5.93 26.55 2.90
C ASP A 78 5.26 27.88 3.32
#